data_AF-A0A932TIC9-F1
#
_entry.id   AF-A0A932TIC9-F1
#
_cell.length_a   1.000
_cell.length_b   1.000
_cell.length_c   1.000
_cell.angle_alpha   90.00
_cell.angle_beta   90.00
_cell.angle_gamma   90.00
#
_symmetry.space_group_name_H-M   'P 1'
#
loop_
_entity.id
_entity.type
_entity.pdbx_description
1 polymer ?
#
loop_
_entity_poly.entity_id
_entity_poly.type
_entity_poly.pdbx_seq_one_letter_code
_entity_poly.pdbx_strand_id
1 'polypeptide(L)'
;MKKQTLLLGIFALALALTLALHAAGPEITVYKLSTCDCCGQWVAHLKKNGFQVTVNEVPSMDEYKRKFGVPKNLETCHTAVVEGYTIEGHVPASEILRLLKERPAAKGLAVPGMPLGSPGMEASRQNVRDAYDVVLFTADGKTSVYQHYAGNQTPRLRRRRSSQSSARRVALECKTELCFPL
;
A
#
# COMPACT_ATOMS: atom_id res chain seq x y z
N MET A 1 -4.11 -63.97 0.10
CA MET A 1 -3.78 -63.03 -1.00
C MET A 1 -4.84 -61.93 -1.23
N LYS A 2 -6.16 -62.15 -1.06
CA LYS A 2 -7.21 -61.12 -1.27
C LYS A 2 -7.31 -60.00 -0.20
N LYS A 3 -6.81 -60.23 1.02
CA LYS A 3 -6.89 -59.24 2.13
C LYS A 3 -5.85 -58.11 1.99
N GLN A 4 -4.72 -58.38 1.34
CA GLN A 4 -3.64 -57.40 1.15
C GLN A 4 -3.97 -56.38 0.04
N THR A 5 -4.66 -56.81 -1.03
CA THR A 5 -5.18 -55.91 -2.07
C THR A 5 -6.32 -55.01 -1.56
N LEU A 6 -7.12 -55.47 -0.60
CA LEU A 6 -8.18 -54.67 0.01
C LEU A 6 -7.63 -53.51 0.87
N LEU A 7 -6.55 -53.75 1.61
CA LEU A 7 -5.90 -52.75 2.47
C LEU A 7 -5.18 -51.65 1.67
N LEU A 8 -4.56 -52.01 0.54
CA LEU A 8 -3.92 -51.05 -0.38
C LEU A 8 -4.93 -50.10 -1.04
N GLY A 9 -6.13 -50.59 -1.38
CA GLY A 9 -7.20 -49.76 -1.97
C GLY A 9 -7.78 -48.72 -1.01
N ILE A 10 -7.93 -49.08 0.28
CA ILE A 10 -8.43 -48.16 1.32
C ILE A 10 -7.39 -47.06 1.62
N PHE A 11 -6.10 -47.40 1.64
CA PHE A 11 -5.03 -46.43 1.87
C PHE A 11 -4.88 -45.43 0.70
N ALA A 12 -5.04 -45.90 -0.54
CA ALA A 12 -5.04 -45.02 -1.73
C ALA A 12 -6.24 -44.06 -1.75
N LEU A 13 -7.43 -44.52 -1.31
CA LEU A 13 -8.62 -43.69 -1.22
C LEU A 13 -8.53 -42.64 -0.09
N ALA A 14 -7.94 -43.00 1.05
CA ALA A 14 -7.69 -42.07 2.16
C ALA A 14 -6.64 -41.00 1.80
N LEU A 15 -5.64 -41.35 0.99
CA LEU A 15 -4.64 -40.40 0.50
C LEU A 15 -5.22 -39.44 -0.57
N ALA A 16 -6.17 -39.91 -1.38
CA ALA A 16 -6.86 -39.04 -2.35
C ALA A 16 -7.82 -38.04 -1.67
N LEU A 17 -8.48 -38.43 -0.57
CA LEU A 17 -9.42 -37.57 0.15
C LEU A 17 -8.73 -36.45 0.96
N THR A 18 -7.47 -36.66 1.37
CA THR A 18 -6.69 -35.65 2.11
C THR A 18 -6.13 -34.52 1.23
N LEU A 19 -6.00 -34.74 -0.08
CA LEU A 19 -5.49 -33.73 -1.03
C LEU A 19 -6.55 -32.72 -1.51
N ALA A 20 -7.83 -32.96 -1.22
CA ALA A 20 -8.94 -32.17 -1.76
C ALA A 20 -9.40 -31.00 -0.86
N LEU A 21 -8.88 -30.85 0.37
CA LEU A 21 -9.09 -29.64 1.18
C LEU A 21 -8.05 -28.58 0.82
N HIS A 22 -8.10 -28.06 -0.41
CA HIS A 22 -7.57 -26.72 -0.64
C HIS A 22 -8.57 -25.75 0.02
N ALA A 23 -8.30 -25.41 1.29
CA ALA A 23 -9.03 -24.35 1.97
C ALA A 23 -8.95 -23.10 1.09
N ALA A 24 -10.10 -22.64 0.59
CA ALA A 24 -10.18 -21.43 -0.18
C ALA A 24 -9.68 -20.27 0.70
N GLY A 25 -8.89 -19.36 0.12
CA GLY A 25 -8.26 -18.28 0.90
C GLY A 25 -9.29 -17.30 1.47
N PRO A 26 -8.84 -16.33 2.30
CA PRO A 26 -9.75 -15.45 3.03
C PRO A 26 -10.70 -14.69 2.10
N GLU A 27 -11.97 -14.60 2.49
CA GLU A 27 -12.97 -13.82 1.79
C GLU A 27 -12.84 -12.34 2.14
N ILE A 28 -12.69 -11.51 1.11
CA ILE A 28 -12.56 -10.06 1.25
C ILE A 28 -13.54 -9.35 0.32
N THR A 29 -14.32 -8.43 0.90
CA THR A 29 -15.26 -7.60 0.16
C THR A 29 -14.68 -6.22 -0.04
N VAL A 30 -14.58 -5.76 -1.29
CA VAL A 30 -13.97 -4.49 -1.68
C VAL A 30 -15.04 -3.55 -2.20
N TYR A 31 -15.07 -2.33 -1.67
CA TYR A 31 -15.91 -1.23 -2.14
C TYR A 31 -15.03 -0.20 -2.84
N LYS A 32 -15.36 0.13 -4.09
CA LYS A 32 -14.60 1.09 -4.90
C LYS A 32 -15.50 1.90 -5.83
N LEU A 33 -14.99 3.03 -6.30
CA LEU A 33 -15.57 3.71 -7.46
C LEU A 33 -15.30 2.90 -8.74
N SER A 34 -16.23 2.93 -9.70
CA SER A 34 -16.10 2.22 -10.99
C SER A 34 -14.91 2.73 -11.81
N THR A 35 -14.60 4.02 -11.74
CA THR A 35 -13.59 4.71 -12.54
C THR A 35 -12.16 4.66 -11.98
N CYS A 36 -11.92 3.92 -10.89
CA CYS A 36 -10.60 3.84 -10.26
C CYS A 36 -9.79 2.62 -10.75
N ASP A 37 -8.92 2.81 -11.74
CA ASP A 37 -8.12 1.72 -12.33
C ASP A 37 -7.11 1.12 -11.35
N CYS A 38 -6.44 1.93 -10.52
CA CYS A 38 -5.49 1.43 -9.54
C CYS A 38 -6.16 0.55 -8.48
N CYS A 39 -7.42 0.84 -8.12
CA CYS A 39 -8.23 0.01 -7.24
C CYS A 39 -8.50 -1.37 -7.89
N GLY A 40 -8.72 -1.41 -9.21
CA GLY A 40 -8.85 -2.66 -9.96
C GLY A 40 -7.56 -3.47 -9.99
N GLN A 41 -6.40 -2.82 -10.15
CA GLN A 41 -5.09 -3.49 -10.08
C GLN A 41 -4.80 -4.02 -8.67
N TRP A 42 -5.19 -3.31 -7.62
CA TRP A 42 -5.09 -3.79 -6.24
C TRP A 42 -5.97 -5.02 -6.00
N VAL A 43 -7.20 -5.05 -6.53
CA VAL A 43 -8.06 -6.25 -6.52
C VAL A 43 -7.38 -7.43 -7.22
N ALA A 44 -6.73 -7.20 -8.37
CA ALA A 44 -5.99 -8.24 -9.08
C ALA A 44 -4.81 -8.76 -8.23
N HIS A 45 -4.11 -7.87 -7.52
CA HIS A 45 -3.08 -8.25 -6.55
C HIS A 45 -3.63 -9.16 -5.45
N LEU A 46 -4.77 -8.83 -4.85
CA LEU A 46 -5.40 -9.69 -3.83
C LEU A 46 -5.73 -11.08 -4.37
N LYS A 47 -6.38 -11.16 -5.53
CA LYS A 47 -6.71 -12.44 -6.17
C LYS A 47 -5.47 -13.28 -6.44
N LYS A 48 -4.40 -12.66 -6.95
CA LYS A 48 -3.11 -13.33 -7.20
C LYS A 48 -2.47 -13.88 -5.91
N ASN A 49 -2.75 -13.25 -4.77
CA ASN A 49 -2.27 -13.69 -3.46
C ASN A 49 -3.27 -14.61 -2.72
N GLY A 50 -4.25 -15.18 -3.43
CA GLY A 50 -5.12 -16.24 -2.93
C GLY A 50 -6.38 -15.77 -2.20
N PHE A 51 -6.68 -14.47 -2.18
CA PHE A 51 -7.93 -13.96 -1.61
C PHE A 51 -9.13 -14.26 -2.51
N GLN A 52 -10.26 -14.58 -1.88
CA GLN A 52 -11.55 -14.64 -2.55
C GLN A 52 -12.18 -13.24 -2.53
N VAL A 53 -12.06 -12.53 -3.64
CA VAL A 53 -12.41 -11.10 -3.70
C VAL A 53 -13.79 -10.86 -4.30
N THR A 54 -14.70 -10.30 -3.50
CA THR A 54 -16.00 -9.77 -3.95
C THR A 54 -15.88 -8.26 -4.15
N VAL A 55 -16.26 -7.73 -5.32
CA VAL A 55 -16.15 -6.31 -5.64
C VAL A 55 -17.54 -5.68 -5.73
N ASN A 56 -17.75 -4.62 -4.96
CA ASN A 56 -18.92 -3.77 -5.01
C ASN A 56 -18.51 -2.40 -5.57
N GLU A 57 -18.98 -2.10 -6.78
CA GLU A 57 -18.82 -0.77 -7.36
C GLU A 57 -19.92 0.14 -6.85
N VAL A 58 -19.52 1.29 -6.31
CA VAL A 58 -20.44 2.20 -5.62
C VAL A 58 -20.32 3.61 -6.19
N PRO A 59 -21.41 4.40 -6.19
CA PRO A 59 -21.38 5.76 -6.73
C PRO A 59 -20.65 6.74 -5.82
N SER A 60 -20.54 6.44 -4.52
CA SER A 60 -19.80 7.25 -3.54
C SER A 60 -19.21 6.36 -2.44
N MET A 61 -18.02 6.74 -1.96
CA MET A 61 -17.30 6.03 -0.90
C MET A 61 -17.62 6.54 0.50
N ASP A 62 -18.22 7.73 0.64
CA ASP A 62 -18.36 8.41 1.94
C ASP A 62 -19.17 7.60 2.95
N GLU A 63 -20.25 6.96 2.48
CA GLU A 63 -21.07 6.08 3.31
C GLU A 63 -20.28 4.87 3.80
N TYR A 64 -19.55 4.19 2.90
CA TYR A 64 -18.81 2.98 3.22
C TYR A 64 -17.64 3.25 4.17
N LYS A 65 -16.91 4.35 3.97
CA LYS A 65 -15.84 4.78 4.88
C LYS A 65 -16.37 5.03 6.30
N ARG A 66 -17.49 5.75 6.43
CA ARG A 66 -18.15 5.95 7.75
C ARG A 66 -18.65 4.63 8.33
N LYS A 67 -19.32 3.81 7.52
CA LYS A 67 -19.86 2.50 7.92
C LYS A 67 -18.77 1.58 8.47
N PHE A 68 -17.59 1.60 7.86
CA PHE A 68 -16.45 0.77 8.27
C PHE A 68 -15.50 1.51 9.23
N GLY A 69 -15.85 2.70 9.71
CA GLY A 69 -15.11 3.41 10.75
C GLY A 69 -13.71 3.83 10.31
N VAL A 70 -13.55 4.20 9.04
CA VAL A 70 -12.30 4.75 8.50
C VAL A 70 -12.13 6.18 9.01
N PRO A 71 -11.02 6.50 9.73
CA PRO A 71 -10.72 7.87 10.15
C PRO A 71 -10.52 8.79 8.94
N LYS A 72 -11.00 10.04 9.06
CA LYS A 72 -10.97 11.03 7.97
C LYS A 72 -9.58 11.28 7.37
N ASN A 73 -8.54 11.23 8.19
CA ASN A 73 -7.15 11.41 7.79
C ASN A 73 -6.51 10.18 7.11
N LEU A 74 -7.20 9.04 7.07
CA LEU A 74 -6.74 7.81 6.43
C LEU A 74 -7.51 7.47 5.15
N GLU A 75 -8.54 8.24 4.80
CA GLU A 75 -9.41 7.97 3.66
C GLU A 75 -8.66 7.98 2.32
N THR A 76 -8.96 7.00 1.47
CA THR A 76 -8.37 6.80 0.14
C THR A 76 -9.45 6.47 -0.90
N CYS A 77 -9.09 5.84 -2.03
CA CYS A 77 -9.99 5.57 -3.14
C CYS A 77 -10.89 4.33 -2.95
N HIS A 78 -10.53 3.42 -2.05
CA HIS A 78 -11.29 2.19 -1.81
C HIS A 78 -11.16 1.69 -0.38
N THR A 79 -12.17 0.95 0.07
CA THR A 79 -12.23 0.33 1.39
C THR A 79 -12.61 -1.13 1.23
N ALA A 80 -11.93 -2.04 1.92
CA ALA A 80 -12.27 -3.45 1.95
C ALA A 80 -12.52 -3.95 3.37
N VAL A 81 -13.23 -5.06 3.49
CA VAL A 81 -13.53 -5.72 4.77
C VAL A 81 -13.20 -7.20 4.66
N VAL A 82 -12.47 -7.71 5.65
CA VAL A 82 -12.05 -9.10 5.74
C VAL A 82 -12.06 -9.54 7.21
N GLU A 83 -12.83 -10.58 7.52
CA GLU A 83 -12.92 -11.18 8.87
C GLU A 83 -13.13 -10.16 10.02
N GLY A 84 -13.87 -9.07 9.75
CA GLY A 84 -14.15 -7.99 10.70
C GLY A 84 -13.17 -6.82 10.70
N TYR A 85 -12.02 -6.95 10.03
CA TYR A 85 -11.06 -5.86 9.85
C TYR A 85 -11.40 -4.99 8.65
N THR A 86 -11.12 -3.69 8.77
CA THR A 86 -11.22 -2.72 7.68
C THR A 86 -9.85 -2.52 7.04
N ILE A 87 -9.78 -2.55 5.71
CA ILE A 87 -8.55 -2.37 4.94
C ILE A 87 -8.75 -1.15 4.04
N GLU A 88 -7.99 -0.09 4.28
CA GLU A 88 -8.12 1.18 3.58
C GLU A 88 -6.93 1.44 2.66
N GLY A 89 -7.20 1.64 1.38
CA GLY A 89 -6.17 1.94 0.38
C GLY A 89 -5.29 0.75 0.00
N HIS A 90 -4.13 1.05 -0.59
CA HIS A 90 -3.25 0.09 -1.27
C HIS A 90 -2.41 -0.78 -0.31
N VAL A 91 -3.05 -1.40 0.68
CA VAL A 91 -2.40 -2.28 1.66
C VAL A 91 -1.92 -3.57 0.98
N PRO A 92 -0.65 -4.00 1.15
CA PRO A 92 -0.19 -5.25 0.57
C PRO A 92 -0.89 -6.49 1.15
N ALA A 93 -1.22 -7.43 0.27
CA ALA A 93 -1.80 -8.73 0.63
C ALA A 93 -1.04 -9.46 1.76
N SER A 94 0.30 -9.36 1.80
CA SER A 94 1.12 -9.92 2.88
C SER A 94 0.75 -9.38 4.25
N GLU A 95 0.48 -8.08 4.34
CA GLU A 95 0.15 -7.41 5.60
C GLU A 95 -1.27 -7.73 6.03
N ILE A 96 -2.19 -7.90 5.08
CA ILE A 96 -3.55 -8.39 5.36
C ILE A 96 -3.48 -9.82 5.90
N LEU A 97 -2.73 -10.71 5.26
CA LEU A 97 -2.56 -12.09 5.77
C LEU A 97 -1.90 -12.11 7.15
N ARG A 98 -0.90 -11.26 7.39
CA ARG A 98 -0.28 -11.11 8.71
C ARG A 98 -1.28 -10.63 9.75
N LEU A 99 -2.13 -9.65 9.40
CA LEU A 99 -3.20 -9.16 10.28
C LEU A 99 -4.17 -10.28 10.67
N LEU A 100 -4.59 -11.10 9.71
CA LEU A 100 -5.51 -12.21 9.96
C LEU A 100 -4.90 -13.32 10.81
N LYS A 101 -3.57 -13.46 10.76
CA LYS A 101 -2.81 -14.39 11.61
C LYS A 101 -2.61 -13.86 13.03
N GLU A 102 -2.18 -12.61 13.16
CA GLU A 102 -1.84 -12.00 14.46
C GLU A 102 -3.07 -11.55 15.26
N ARG A 103 -4.16 -11.23 14.56
CA ARG A 103 -5.43 -10.76 15.13
C ARG A 103 -5.25 -9.66 16.19
N PRO A 104 -4.49 -8.58 15.92
CA PRO A 104 -4.30 -7.52 16.89
C PRO A 104 -5.64 -6.80 17.20
N ALA A 105 -5.72 -6.21 18.38
CA ALA A 105 -6.83 -5.37 18.79
C ALA A 105 -6.79 -4.02 18.04
N ALA A 106 -7.30 -4.01 16.81
CA ALA A 106 -7.36 -2.86 15.94
C ALA A 106 -8.66 -2.86 15.12
N LYS A 107 -9.00 -1.71 14.55
CA LYS A 107 -10.11 -1.61 13.59
C LYS A 107 -9.67 -2.10 12.20
N GLY A 108 -8.42 -1.86 11.84
CA GLY A 108 -7.98 -2.12 10.49
C GLY A 108 -6.54 -1.74 10.16
N LEU A 109 -6.20 -1.94 8.89
CA LEU A 109 -4.96 -1.45 8.26
C LEU A 109 -5.28 -0.37 7.24
N ALA A 110 -4.41 0.63 7.14
CA ALA A 110 -4.50 1.65 6.10
C ALA A 110 -3.14 1.91 5.45
N VAL A 111 -3.14 2.23 4.15
CA VAL A 111 -2.06 2.94 3.48
C VAL A 111 -2.60 4.31 3.08
N PRO A 112 -2.28 5.39 3.81
CA PRO A 112 -2.79 6.72 3.50
C PRO A 112 -2.28 7.24 2.16
N GLY A 113 -3.14 7.97 1.43
CA GLY A 113 -2.80 8.54 0.12
C GLY A 113 -2.75 7.50 -1.00
N MET A 114 -1.81 7.65 -1.93
CA MET A 114 -1.59 6.77 -3.09
C MET A 114 -0.10 6.71 -3.44
N PRO A 115 0.75 6.11 -2.58
CA PRO A 115 2.19 6.08 -2.79
C PRO A 115 2.56 5.27 -4.03
N LEU A 116 3.48 5.79 -4.85
CA LEU A 116 3.97 5.04 -6.00
C LEU A 116 4.74 3.80 -5.53
N GLY A 117 4.49 2.65 -6.17
CA GLY A 117 5.10 1.38 -5.81
C GLY A 117 4.31 0.53 -4.81
N SER A 118 3.23 1.04 -4.20
CA SER A 118 2.28 0.18 -3.49
C SER A 118 1.50 -0.72 -4.46
N PRO A 119 0.86 -1.81 -3.99
CA PRO A 119 0.18 -2.74 -4.89
C PRO A 119 -0.98 -2.08 -5.66
N GLY A 120 -1.00 -2.23 -6.99
CA GLY A 120 -1.89 -1.52 -7.90
C GLY A 120 -1.42 -0.11 -8.30
N MET A 121 -0.25 0.33 -7.82
CA MET A 121 0.42 1.61 -8.12
C MET A 121 1.88 1.39 -8.60
N GLU A 122 2.22 0.20 -9.09
CA GLU A 122 3.59 -0.18 -9.46
C GLU A 122 4.07 0.44 -10.79
N ALA A 123 3.13 0.89 -11.63
CA ALA A 123 3.36 1.20 -13.05
C ALA A 123 4.15 2.50 -13.34
N SER A 124 5.05 2.95 -12.47
CA SER A 124 5.89 4.10 -12.77
C SER A 124 6.97 3.72 -13.81
N ARG A 125 6.97 4.40 -14.96
CA ARG A 125 7.96 4.19 -16.06
C ARG A 125 9.43 4.37 -15.65
N GLN A 126 9.67 4.88 -14.44
CA GLN A 126 10.97 5.27 -13.94
C GLN A 126 11.46 4.37 -12.79
N ASN A 127 10.78 3.23 -12.53
CA ASN A 127 11.05 2.35 -11.38
C ASN A 127 11.09 3.14 -10.06
N VAL A 128 10.22 4.15 -9.94
CA VAL A 128 10.12 5.04 -8.79
C VAL A 128 9.16 4.44 -7.77
N ARG A 129 9.62 4.35 -6.51
CA ARG A 129 8.86 3.94 -5.34
C ARG A 129 8.96 5.00 -4.26
N ASP A 130 7.81 5.43 -3.75
CA ASP A 130 7.71 6.30 -2.59
C ASP A 130 7.89 5.47 -1.32
N ALA A 131 8.44 6.08 -0.28
CA ALA A 131 8.41 5.49 1.04
C ALA A 131 6.98 5.61 1.60
N TYR A 132 6.47 4.55 2.20
CA TYR A 132 5.15 4.58 2.81
C TYR A 132 5.04 3.62 4.01
N ASP A 133 4.08 3.92 4.88
CA ASP A 133 3.74 3.08 6.01
C ASP A 133 2.38 2.42 5.78
N VAL A 134 2.30 1.14 6.11
CA VAL A 134 1.05 0.49 6.46
C VAL A 134 0.82 0.74 7.94
N VAL A 135 -0.30 1.36 8.30
CA VAL A 135 -0.62 1.69 9.69
C VAL A 135 -1.76 0.83 10.19
N LEU A 136 -1.65 0.35 11.43
CA LEU A 136 -2.81 -0.09 12.21
C LEU A 136 -3.57 1.15 12.65
N PHE A 137 -4.90 1.07 12.63
CA PHE A 137 -5.74 2.12 13.20
C PHE A 137 -6.85 1.53 14.07
N THR A 138 -7.26 2.29 15.07
CA THR A 138 -8.35 1.98 15.99
C THR A 138 -9.58 2.86 15.70
N ALA A 139 -10.73 2.52 16.27
CA ALA A 139 -11.98 3.25 16.03
C ALA A 139 -11.96 4.71 16.54
N ASP A 140 -11.10 5.03 17.52
CA ASP A 140 -10.85 6.38 18.01
C ASP A 140 -9.83 7.17 17.14
N GLY A 141 -9.37 6.60 16.03
CA GLY A 141 -8.50 7.25 15.06
C GLY A 141 -7.02 7.27 15.43
N LYS A 142 -6.61 6.61 16.51
CA LYS A 142 -5.18 6.42 16.81
C LYS A 142 -4.54 5.50 15.78
N THR A 143 -3.28 5.75 15.47
CA THR A 143 -2.52 4.98 14.50
C THR A 143 -1.17 4.55 15.05
N SER A 144 -0.68 3.42 14.57
CA SER A 144 0.69 2.94 14.81
C SER A 144 1.23 2.28 13.55
N VAL A 145 2.52 2.45 13.27
CA VAL A 145 3.16 1.81 12.12
C VAL A 145 3.13 0.29 12.29
N TYR A 146 2.59 -0.40 11.29
CA TYR A 146 2.55 -1.86 11.20
C TYR A 146 3.70 -2.37 10.33
N GLN A 147 3.95 -1.72 9.19
CA GLN A 147 5.05 -2.05 8.30
C GLN A 147 5.51 -0.80 7.56
N HIS A 148 6.82 -0.56 7.56
CA HIS A 148 7.44 0.47 6.72
C HIS A 148 7.94 -0.12 5.42
N TYR A 149 7.70 0.57 4.31
CA TYR A 149 8.28 0.28 3.00
C TYR A 149 9.18 1.44 2.57
N ALA A 150 10.46 1.13 2.35
CA ALA A 150 11.42 2.11 1.89
C ALA A 150 11.16 2.51 0.43
N GLY A 151 11.20 3.81 0.17
CA GLY A 151 11.24 4.35 -1.19
C GLY A 151 12.64 4.22 -1.78
N ASN A 152 12.73 4.35 -3.10
CA ASN A 152 14.01 4.36 -3.82
C ASN A 152 14.33 5.69 -4.48
N GLN A 153 13.55 6.73 -4.15
CA GLN A 153 13.89 8.09 -4.54
C GLN A 153 15.10 8.57 -3.74
N THR A 154 16.16 8.98 -4.43
CA THR A 154 17.25 9.73 -3.81
C THR A 154 16.62 10.91 -3.08
N PRO A 155 16.94 11.16 -1.79
CA PRO A 155 16.48 12.38 -1.12
C PRO A 155 16.88 13.52 -2.03
N ARG A 156 15.92 14.24 -2.63
CA ARG A 156 16.24 15.48 -3.34
C ARG A 156 16.91 16.32 -2.29
N LEU A 157 18.24 16.41 -2.34
CA LEU A 157 19.04 17.32 -1.54
C LEU A 157 18.24 18.61 -1.57
N ARG A 158 17.64 18.98 -0.44
CA ARG A 158 16.99 20.28 -0.26
C ARG A 158 18.02 21.24 -0.80
N ARG A 159 17.80 21.79 -2.00
CA ARG A 159 18.66 22.78 -2.61
C ARG A 159 18.62 23.90 -1.58
N ARG A 160 19.61 23.92 -0.67
CA ARG A 160 19.84 25.01 0.27
C ARG A 160 19.84 26.21 -0.65
N ARG A 161 18.82 27.06 -0.54
CA ARG A 161 18.83 28.38 -1.19
C ARG A 161 20.19 28.96 -0.87
N SER A 162 21.02 29.09 -1.88
CA SER A 162 22.32 29.73 -1.78
C SER A 162 22.05 31.12 -1.24
N SER A 163 22.34 31.30 0.05
CA SER A 163 22.58 32.61 0.63
C SER A 163 23.77 33.19 -0.12
N GLN A 164 23.50 33.93 -1.19
CA GLN A 164 24.44 34.91 -1.72
C GLN A 164 24.61 35.97 -0.64
N SER A 165 25.59 35.74 0.23
CA SER A 165 26.14 36.74 1.12
C SER A 165 27.52 36.22 1.52
N SER A 166 28.55 36.58 0.75
CA SER A 166 29.85 36.99 1.29
C SER A 166 30.84 37.30 0.16
N ALA A 167 31.20 38.59 0.10
CA ALA A 167 32.56 39.12 -0.05
C ALA A 167 33.39 38.91 -1.35
N ARG A 168 33.69 40.09 -1.93
CA ARG A 168 35.02 40.62 -2.33
C ARG A 168 35.80 39.92 -3.45
N ARG A 169 36.05 40.69 -4.52
CA ARG A 169 37.40 40.85 -5.07
C ARG A 169 37.66 42.29 -5.52
N VAL A 170 38.75 42.81 -4.98
CA VAL A 170 39.46 44.02 -5.37
C VAL A 170 40.06 43.80 -6.77
N ALA A 171 39.94 44.79 -7.65
CA ALA A 171 40.88 45.00 -8.73
C ALA A 171 41.09 46.52 -8.89
N LEU A 172 42.28 46.98 -8.48
CA LEU A 172 42.84 48.22 -8.98
C LEU A 172 43.22 47.98 -10.44
N GLU A 173 42.84 48.90 -11.33
CA GLU A 173 43.69 49.23 -12.46
C GLU A 173 43.50 50.71 -12.81
N CYS A 174 44.55 51.47 -12.50
CA CYS A 174 44.72 52.86 -12.88
C CYS A 174 45.41 52.86 -14.25
N LYS A 175 44.74 53.38 -15.27
CA LYS A 175 45.41 53.87 -16.48
C LYS A 175 44.65 55.07 -17.03
N THR A 176 45.18 56.25 -16.65
CA THR A 176 45.51 57.38 -17.53
C THR A 176 44.41 57.98 -18.42
N GLU A 177 44.25 59.31 -18.23
CA GLU A 177 43.93 60.35 -19.22
C GLU A 177 42.49 60.91 -19.22
N LEU A 178 42.37 62.09 -18.57
CA LEU A 178 41.71 63.33 -19.02
C LEU A 178 40.47 63.86 -18.24
N CYS A 179 40.66 65.10 -17.75
CA CYS A 179 39.75 66.10 -17.17
C CYS A 179 38.52 66.41 -18.08
N PHE A 180 37.38 66.98 -17.66
CA PHE A 180 37.09 68.23 -16.91
C PHE A 180 35.61 68.25 -16.44
N PRO A 181 35.22 69.09 -15.45
CA PRO A 181 33.82 69.38 -15.14
C PRO A 181 33.29 70.61 -15.90
N LEU A 182 32.05 70.54 -16.37
CA LEU A 182 31.03 71.61 -16.35
C LEU A 182 29.65 70.96 -16.22
#